data_AF-W4UV08-F1
#
_entry.id   AF-W4UV08-F1
#
_cell.length_a   1.000
_cell.length_b   1.000
_cell.length_c   1.000
_cell.angle_alpha   90.00
_cell.angle_beta   90.00
_cell.angle_gamma   90.00
#
_symmetry.space_group_name_H-M   'P 1'
#
loop_
_entity.id
_entity.type
_entity.pdbx_description
1 polymer ?
#
loop_
_entity_poly.entity_id
_entity_poly.type
_entity_poly.pdbx_seq_one_letter_code
_entity_poly.pdbx_strand_id
1 'polypeptide(L)' 'MRIKDAETEHEQWIDTSSKAVRKAHHDWWIQKQTELGDTFTKSNVDSVSVRTDQDYVKALLNLFAKRN' A
#
# COMPACT_ATOMS: atom_id res chain seq x y z
N MET A 1 -5.68 -17.70 -6.63
CA MET A 1 -4.89 -16.69 -7.35
C MET A 1 -3.43 -16.89 -6.99
N ARG A 2 -2.56 -17.10 -7.98
CA ARG A 2 -1.10 -17.15 -7.77
C ARG A 2 -0.60 -15.71 -7.78
N ILE A 3 -0.13 -15.24 -6.63
CA ILE A 3 0.48 -13.92 -6.51
C ILE A 3 1.98 -14.14 -6.43
N LYS A 4 2.70 -13.52 -7.36
CA LYS A 4 4.16 -13.44 -7.31
C LYS A 4 4.51 -12.06 -6.75
N ASP A 5 5.21 -12.05 -5.62
CA ASP A 5 5.80 -10.82 -5.11
C ASP A 5 6.93 -10.39 -6.07
N ALA A 6 6.85 -9.15 -6.56
CA ALA A 6 7.82 -8.61 -7.51
C ALA A 6 9.13 -8.17 -6.83
N GLU A 7 9.13 -7.96 -5.51
CA GLU A 7 10.30 -7.51 -4.76
C GLU A 7 11.11 -8.67 -4.20
N THR A 8 10.45 -9.80 -3.89
CA THR A 8 11.10 -10.97 -3.25
C THR A 8 11.04 -12.25 -4.08
N GLU A 9 10.42 -12.21 -5.27
CA GLU A 9 10.18 -13.36 -6.16
C GLU A 9 9.41 -14.54 -5.54
N HIS A 10 8.87 -14.40 -4.32
CA HIS A 10 8.11 -15.44 -3.66
C HIS A 10 6.73 -15.64 -4.31
N GLU A 11 6.40 -16.90 -4.62
CA GLU A 11 5.08 -17.29 -5.13
C GLU A 11 4.19 -17.77 -3.97
N GLN A 12 3.07 -17.09 -3.76
CA GLN A 12 2.06 -17.49 -2.79
C GLN A 12 0.74 -17.84 -3.48
N TRP A 13 0.17 -18.98 -3.10
CA TRP A 13 -1.19 -19.35 -3.45
C TRP A 13 -2.16 -18.68 -2.48
N ILE A 14 -2.93 -17.69 -2.97
CA ILE A 14 -3.99 -17.06 -2.19
C ILE A 14 -5.33 -17.48 -2.77
N ASP A 15 -6.15 -18.16 -1.98
CA ASP A 15 -7.53 -18.45 -2.35
C ASP A 15 -8.41 -17.21 -2.15
N THR A 16 -8.45 -16.37 -3.17
CA THR A 16 -9.29 -15.16 -3.21
C THR A 16 -10.77 -15.47 -3.51
N SER A 17 -11.15 -16.74 -3.73
CA SER A 17 -12.55 -17.13 -3.98
C SER A 17 -13.40 -17.11 -2.70
N SER A 18 -12.76 -17.35 -1.55
CA SER A 18 -13.41 -17.29 -0.25
C SER A 18 -13.75 -15.86 0.18
N LYS A 19 -15.01 -15.63 0.54
CA LYS A 19 -15.50 -14.35 1.07
C LYS A 19 -14.83 -13.98 2.40
N ALA A 20 -14.52 -14.97 3.23
CA ALA A 20 -13.86 -14.77 4.52
C ALA A 20 -12.42 -14.26 4.33
N VAL A 21 -11.67 -14.84 3.39
CA VAL A 21 -10.29 -14.42 3.08
C VAL A 21 -10.25 -12.98 2.57
N ARG A 22 -11.18 -12.62 1.66
CA ARG A 22 -11.27 -11.23 1.15
C ARG A 22 -11.58 -10.23 2.27
N LYS A 23 -12.50 -10.58 3.19
CA LYS A 23 -12.83 -9.71 4.32
C LYS A 23 -11.64 -9.55 5.27
N ALA A 24 -10.99 -10.64 5.66
CA ALA A 24 -9.82 -10.59 6.53
C ALA A 24 -8.68 -9.75 5.92
N HIS A 25 -8.40 -9.92 4.62
CA HIS A 25 -7.39 -9.12 3.93
C HIS A 25 -7.78 -7.63 3.87
N HIS A 26 -9.05 -7.31 3.61
CA HIS A 26 -9.53 -5.93 3.59
C HIS A 26 -9.40 -5.27 4.97
N ASP A 27 -9.84 -5.96 6.03
CA ASP A 27 -9.75 -5.46 7.40
C ASP A 27 -8.27 -5.25 7.80
N TRP A 28 -7.38 -6.20 7.48
CA TRP A 28 -5.93 -6.08 7.67
C TRP A 28 -5.33 -4.89 6.91
N TRP A 29 -5.72 -4.71 5.64
CA TRP A 29 -5.22 -3.61 4.80
C TRP A 29 -5.59 -2.24 5.36
N ILE A 30 -6.84 -2.06 5.80
CA ILE A 30 -7.29 -0.81 6.45
C ILE A 30 -6.50 -0.54 7.73
N GLN A 31 -6.31 -1.56 8.55
CA GLN A 31 -5.56 -1.43 9.80
C GLN A 31 -4.11 -1.03 9.51
N LYS A 32 -3.47 -1.65 8.52
CA LYS A 32 -2.10 -1.31 8.11
C LYS A 32 -1.98 0.10 7.55
N GLN A 33 -2.94 0.56 6.74
CA GLN A 33 -2.96 1.95 6.26
C GLN A 33 -3.06 2.95 7.41
N THR A 34 -3.88 2.66 8.42
CA THR A 34 -4.03 3.52 9.60
C THR A 34 -2.73 3.57 10.40
N GLU A 35 -2.12 2.41 10.67
CA GLU A 35 -0.85 2.29 11.38
C GLU A 35 0.28 3.04 10.66
N LEU A 36 0.36 2.92 9.34
CA LEU A 36 1.32 3.65 8.51
C LEU A 36 1.08 5.16 8.57
N GLY A 37 -0.17 5.62 8.43
CA GLY A 37 -0.53 7.03 8.53
C GLY A 37 -0.14 7.66 9.88
N ASP A 38 -0.42 6.95 10.97
CA ASP A 38 -0.04 7.39 12.32
C ASP A 38 1.47 7.45 12.48
N THR A 39 2.20 6.47 11.94
CA THR A 39 3.67 6.41 12.02
C THR A 39 4.32 7.55 11.24
N PHE A 40 3.84 7.83 10.01
CA PHE A 40 4.32 8.94 9.20
C PHE A 40 4.02 10.29 9.85
N THR A 41 2.81 10.46 10.41
CA THR A 41 2.42 11.69 11.12
C THR A 41 3.27 11.92 12.36
N LYS A 42 3.50 10.88 13.18
CA LYS A 42 4.37 10.95 14.36
C LYS A 42 5.82 11.28 14.02
N SER A 43 6.29 10.81 12.88
CA SER A 43 7.67 11.02 12.43
C SER A 43 7.85 12.30 11.62
N ASN A 44 6.77 13.08 11.41
CA ASN A 44 6.72 14.24 10.54
C ASN A 44 7.28 13.97 9.13
N VAL A 45 7.00 12.76 8.60
CA VAL A 45 7.44 12.31 7.28
C VAL A 45 6.28 12.43 6.31
N ASP A 46 6.48 13.16 5.22
CA ASP A 46 5.53 13.21 4.12
C ASP A 46 5.48 11.85 3.40
N SER A 47 4.28 11.35 3.16
CA SER A 47 4.06 10.10 2.41
C SER A 47 3.06 10.33 1.27
N VAL A 48 3.28 9.62 0.15
CA VAL A 48 2.35 9.59 -0.98
C VAL A 48 2.05 8.15 -1.35
N SER A 49 0.77 7.83 -1.53
CA SER A 49 0.35 6.53 -2.04
C SER A 49 0.22 6.62 -3.55
N VAL A 50 1.00 5.81 -4.26
CA VAL A 50 0.98 5.73 -5.72
C VAL A 50 0.43 4.38 -6.12
N ARG A 51 -0.60 4.36 -6.95
CA ARG A 51 -1.10 3.11 -7.53
C ARG A 51 -0.20 2.68 -8.69
N THR A 52 -0.10 1.38 -8.93
CA THR A 52 0.73 0.80 -10.00
C THR A 52 0.31 1.21 -11.42
N ASP A 53 -0.92 1.71 -11.60
CA ASP A 53 -1.44 2.26 -12.86
C ASP A 53 -1.22 3.77 -13.00
N GLN A 54 -0.62 4.43 -12.00
CA GLN A 54 -0.42 5.87 -11.97
C GLN A 54 1.04 6.25 -12.19
N ASP A 55 1.22 7.44 -12.76
CA ASP A 55 2.53 8.04 -12.98
C ASP A 55 3.15 8.47 -11.63
N TYR A 56 4.17 7.71 -11.21
CA TYR A 56 4.90 7.96 -9.98
C TYR A 56 5.66 9.29 -9.98
N VAL A 57 6.04 9.83 -11.14
CA VAL A 57 6.78 11.10 -11.23
C VAL A 57 5.90 12.26 -10.76
N LYS A 58 4.63 12.27 -11.16
CA LYS A 58 3.65 13.29 -10.73
C LYS A 58 3.39 13.22 -9.23
N ALA A 59 3.28 12.01 -8.69
CA ALA A 59 3.08 11.81 -7.26
C ALA A 59 4.27 12.32 -6.44
N LEU A 60 5.50 12.06 -6.91
CA LEU A 60 6.72 12.59 -6.27
C LEU A 60 6.82 14.10 -6.36
N LEU A 61 6.48 14.71 -7.51
CA LEU A 61 6.46 16.17 -7.65
C LEU A 61 5.50 16.83 -6.64
N ASN A 62 4.30 16.28 -6.49
CA ASN A 62 3.33 16.77 -5.51
C ASN A 62 3.80 16.60 -4.06
N LEU A 63 4.51 15.51 -3.76
CA LEU A 63 5.11 15.27 -2.46
C LEU A 63 6.15 16.34 -2.11
N PHE A 64 7.05 16.66 -3.04
CA PHE A 64 8.06 17.70 -2.83
C PHE A 64 7.47 19.11 -2.81
N ALA A 65 6.43 19.38 -3.62
CA ALA A 65 5.76 20.68 -3.63
C ALA A 65 5.08 21.01 -2.29
N LYS A 66 4.61 19.99 -1.54
CA LYS A 66 3.95 20.16 -0.25
C LYS A 66 4.88 20.63 0.88
N ARG A 67 6.21 20.60 0.67
CA ARG A 67 7.25 21.05 1.61
C ARG A 67 7.57 22.55 1.52
N ASN A 68 6.96 23.31 0.61
CA ASN A 68 7.11 24.77 0.50
C ASN A 68 5.81 25.52 0.80
#